data_AF-A0A9Q5P3S8-F1
#
_entry.id   AF-A0A9Q5P3S8-F1
#
_cell.length_a   1.000
_cell.length_b   1.000
_cell.length_c   1.000
_cell.angle_alpha   90.00
_cell.angle_beta   90.00
_cell.angle_gamma   90.00
#
_symmetry.space_group_name_H-M   'P 1'
#
loop_
_entity.id
_entity.type
_entity.pdbx_description
1 polymer ?
#
loop_
_entity_poly.entity_id
_entity_poly.type
_entity_poly.pdbx_seq_one_letter_code
_entity_poly.pdbx_strand_id
1 'polypeptide(L)'
;MKNSRFSGFQWAMMVFVFFVITMALSVILRDFQATIGVKRFVFSIKDLAPFIAAIVCILVFKHRKEQLAGLKFSISLKVIERLLLALILPLIILMIGLFSFNTYADSFILLQTSDLSVSLLTILIGHILMAFVVEFGFRSYLQNILETRMNTFFASIVVGLIYSVFTANTTYGVEYAGYHFLYTFMFSMIIGELIRATNGRTIYIATAFHASMTFALVFLFSEETGDLFSMKVIALSTTIVGVSFIIISLIIRAIVYKTTKQSLDEVDPNNYLSHIQDEEPSQEDASSTSNHDVSSKDETKQQDIDNDKHQSKKPNKSDDALTTSNYKEDASSVNKETDTTHNDNIKDHSTYTEDRHSSVVNDVKDEIHEVEDHKADTDKSH
;
A
#
# COMPACT_ATOMS: atom_id res chain seq x y z
N MET A 1 5.14 28.82 -19.97
CA MET A 1 5.89 28.61 -18.70
C MET A 1 4.97 27.91 -17.71
N LYS A 2 5.44 26.92 -16.93
CA LYS A 2 4.63 26.14 -15.98
C LYS A 2 4.77 26.68 -14.55
N ASN A 3 3.92 27.62 -14.15
CA ASN A 3 3.86 28.11 -12.76
C ASN A 3 3.04 27.15 -11.86
N SER A 4 3.31 25.85 -11.98
CA SER A 4 2.59 24.73 -11.35
C SER A 4 3.56 23.81 -10.59
N ARG A 5 4.31 24.42 -9.68
CA ARG A 5 5.16 23.75 -8.68
C ARG A 5 5.01 24.53 -7.38
N PHE A 6 4.81 23.84 -6.27
CA PHE A 6 4.84 24.45 -4.93
C PHE A 6 6.16 25.18 -4.69
N SER A 7 6.08 26.37 -4.06
CA SER A 7 7.27 27.00 -3.46
C SER A 7 7.89 26.06 -2.43
N GLY A 8 9.23 26.04 -2.30
CA GLY A 8 9.92 25.17 -1.34
C GLY A 8 9.41 25.37 0.11
N PHE A 9 9.09 26.62 0.47
CA PHE A 9 8.45 26.94 1.75
C PHE A 9 7.05 26.33 1.88
N GLN A 10 6.21 26.41 0.84
CA GLN A 10 4.87 25.80 0.86
C GLN A 10 4.94 24.28 0.94
N TRP A 11 5.88 23.67 0.23
CA TRP A 11 6.13 22.23 0.27
C TRP A 11 6.52 21.76 1.68
N ALA A 12 7.51 22.41 2.30
CA ALA A 12 7.94 22.11 3.66
C ALA A 12 6.81 22.33 4.68
N MET A 13 6.05 23.43 4.54
CA MET A 13 4.91 23.72 5.42
C MET A 13 3.76 22.72 5.27
N MET A 14 3.46 22.20 4.08
CA MET A 14 2.45 21.14 3.91
C MET A 14 2.86 19.85 4.63
N VAL A 15 4.12 19.43 4.52
CA VAL A 15 4.65 18.24 5.21
C VAL A 15 4.65 18.45 6.73
N PHE A 16 5.12 19.61 7.21
CA PHE A 16 5.15 19.94 8.63
C PHE A 16 3.74 20.03 9.25
N VAL A 17 2.81 20.75 8.62
CA VAL A 17 1.43 20.89 9.12
C VAL A 17 0.70 19.55 9.07
N PHE A 18 0.89 18.74 8.03
CA PHE A 18 0.35 17.38 7.98
C PHE A 18 0.85 16.54 9.17
N PHE A 19 2.16 16.54 9.43
CA PHE A 19 2.76 15.78 10.53
C PHE A 19 2.24 16.24 11.90
N VAL A 20 2.30 17.55 12.19
CA VAL A 20 1.88 18.10 13.49
C VAL A 20 0.39 17.85 13.74
N ILE A 21 -0.49 18.04 12.75
CA ILE A 21 -1.92 17.74 12.90
C ILE A 21 -2.14 16.23 13.07
N THR A 22 -1.44 15.38 12.31
CA THR A 22 -1.56 13.91 12.45
C THR A 22 -1.15 13.44 13.85
N MET A 23 -0.06 13.95 14.42
CA MET A 23 0.40 13.56 15.75
C MET A 23 -0.45 14.17 16.88
N ALA A 24 -0.94 15.40 16.72
CA ALA A 24 -1.85 16.01 17.71
C ALA A 24 -3.20 15.28 17.74
N LEU A 25 -3.79 15.01 16.57
CA LEU A 25 -5.06 14.30 16.47
C LEU A 25 -4.93 12.83 16.86
N SER A 26 -3.79 12.15 16.64
CA SER A 26 -3.64 10.75 17.05
C SER A 26 -3.70 10.58 18.58
N VAL A 27 -3.17 11.56 19.33
CA VAL A 27 -3.32 11.64 20.79
C VAL A 27 -4.75 12.02 21.18
N ILE A 28 -5.27 13.13 20.66
CA ILE A 28 -6.61 13.64 21.04
C ILE A 28 -7.69 12.60 20.76
N LEU A 29 -7.73 12.02 19.55
CA LEU A 29 -8.77 11.08 19.15
C LEU A 29 -8.72 9.78 19.97
N ARG A 30 -7.54 9.28 20.36
CA ARG A 30 -7.38 8.04 21.14
C ARG A 30 -8.24 8.02 22.40
N ASP A 31 -8.38 9.17 23.04
CA ASP A 31 -9.13 9.33 24.29
C ASP A 31 -10.66 9.41 24.01
N PHE A 32 -11.07 9.78 22.79
CA PHE A 32 -12.46 9.72 22.32
C PHE A 32 -12.93 8.34 21.83
N GLN A 33 -12.08 7.29 21.80
CA GLN A 33 -12.43 5.97 21.26
C GLN A 33 -13.75 5.40 21.81
N ALA A 34 -14.01 5.54 23.12
CA ALA A 34 -15.21 5.02 23.77
C ALA A 34 -16.51 5.61 23.17
N THR A 35 -16.47 6.86 22.71
CA THR A 35 -17.62 7.61 22.18
C THR A 35 -18.22 7.00 20.91
N ILE A 36 -17.44 6.23 20.14
CA ILE A 36 -17.89 5.60 18.89
C ILE A 36 -18.56 4.24 19.14
N GLY A 37 -18.37 3.63 20.31
CA GLY A 37 -18.92 2.30 20.63
C GLY A 37 -18.28 1.12 19.87
N VAL A 38 -17.24 1.38 19.06
CA VAL A 38 -16.51 0.36 18.28
C VAL A 38 -15.21 -0.02 18.98
N LYS A 39 -14.91 -1.33 19.04
CA LYS A 39 -13.68 -1.86 19.65
C LYS A 39 -12.45 -1.50 18.83
N ARG A 40 -11.32 -1.22 19.51
CA ARG A 40 -10.06 -0.75 18.88
C ARG A 40 -9.54 -1.68 17.76
N PHE A 41 -9.71 -2.99 17.90
CA PHE A 41 -9.28 -3.99 16.90
C PHE A 41 -10.20 -4.06 15.66
N VAL A 42 -11.37 -3.42 15.69
CA VAL A 42 -12.27 -3.29 14.53
C VAL A 42 -11.96 -1.98 13.82
N PHE A 43 -11.94 -0.88 14.57
CA PHE A 43 -11.57 0.44 14.06
C PHE A 43 -11.04 1.29 15.21
N SER A 44 -9.83 1.81 15.04
CA SER A 44 -9.19 2.70 16.00
C SER A 44 -9.36 4.16 15.54
N ILE A 45 -10.02 4.97 16.36
CA ILE A 45 -10.42 6.34 15.97
C ILE A 45 -9.23 7.25 15.64
N LYS A 46 -8.04 6.98 16.24
CA LYS A 46 -6.81 7.74 15.99
C LYS A 46 -6.43 7.73 14.50
N ASP A 47 -6.86 6.71 13.76
CA ASP A 47 -6.47 6.46 12.38
C ASP A 47 -7.20 7.38 11.38
N LEU A 48 -8.18 8.15 11.86
CA LEU A 48 -8.73 9.33 11.17
C LEU A 48 -7.77 10.54 11.17
N ALA A 49 -6.76 10.59 12.04
CA ALA A 49 -5.83 11.72 12.15
C ALA A 49 -5.14 12.09 10.81
N PRO A 50 -4.49 11.16 10.07
CA PRO A 50 -3.88 11.48 8.76
C PRO A 50 -4.91 11.89 7.69
N PHE A 51 -6.14 11.35 7.74
CA PHE A 51 -7.23 11.74 6.84
C PHE A 51 -7.67 13.19 7.07
N ILE A 52 -7.89 13.56 8.33
CA ILE A 52 -8.25 14.92 8.73
C ILE A 52 -7.10 15.89 8.42
N ALA A 53 -5.85 15.51 8.70
CA ALA A 53 -4.66 16.31 8.37
C ALA A 53 -4.55 16.60 6.86
N ALA A 54 -4.76 15.59 6.01
CA ALA A 54 -4.81 15.79 4.56
C ALA A 54 -5.92 16.76 4.13
N ILE A 55 -7.14 16.60 4.66
CA ILE A 55 -8.27 17.50 4.37
C ILE A 55 -7.95 18.94 4.78
N VAL A 56 -7.39 19.16 5.98
CA VAL A 56 -7.01 20.50 6.45
C VAL A 56 -5.97 21.12 5.49
N CYS A 57 -4.93 20.38 5.10
CA CYS A 57 -3.93 20.91 4.17
C CYS A 57 -4.52 21.19 2.76
N ILE A 58 -5.40 20.33 2.23
CA ILE A 58 -6.11 20.55 0.95
C ILE A 58 -7.01 21.80 0.98
N LEU A 59 -7.56 22.14 2.15
CA LEU A 59 -8.39 23.34 2.34
C LEU A 59 -7.53 24.60 2.48
N VAL A 60 -6.47 24.56 3.29
CA VAL A 60 -5.61 25.70 3.67
C VAL A 60 -4.61 26.09 2.58
N PHE A 61 -3.93 25.12 1.97
CA PHE A 61 -2.88 25.40 0.97
C PHE A 61 -3.45 25.57 -0.45
N LYS A 62 -2.72 26.31 -1.30
CA LYS A 62 -3.09 26.57 -2.69
C LYS A 62 -2.80 25.34 -3.59
N HIS A 63 -3.01 25.46 -4.90
CA HIS A 63 -2.69 24.41 -5.89
C HIS A 63 -3.42 23.06 -5.66
N ARG A 64 -4.73 23.08 -5.36
CA ARG A 64 -5.55 21.87 -5.11
C ARG A 64 -5.44 20.78 -6.19
N LYS A 65 -5.18 21.14 -7.46
CA LYS A 65 -4.94 20.17 -8.55
C LYS A 65 -3.65 19.36 -8.38
N GLU A 66 -2.60 19.97 -7.84
CA GLU A 66 -1.31 19.32 -7.54
C GLU A 66 -1.43 18.51 -6.24
N GLN A 67 -2.11 19.06 -5.23
CA GLN A 67 -2.38 18.38 -3.96
C GLN A 67 -3.22 17.09 -4.12
N LEU A 68 -4.23 17.10 -5.01
CA LEU A 68 -5.08 15.95 -5.31
C LEU A 68 -4.52 15.05 -6.43
N ALA A 69 -3.32 15.31 -6.94
CA ALA A 69 -2.78 14.56 -8.08
C ALA A 69 -2.57 13.07 -7.76
N GLY A 70 -2.35 12.71 -6.50
CA GLY A 70 -2.22 11.34 -5.99
C GLY A 70 -3.54 10.61 -5.70
N LEU A 71 -4.69 11.28 -5.86
CA LEU A 71 -6.03 10.77 -5.52
C LEU A 71 -6.96 10.72 -6.75
N LYS A 72 -6.83 9.66 -7.57
CA LYS A 72 -7.69 9.43 -8.75
C LYS A 72 -8.44 8.10 -8.67
N PHE A 73 -9.77 8.18 -8.59
CA PHE A 73 -10.70 7.06 -8.53
C PHE A 73 -10.97 6.37 -9.90
N SER A 74 -10.07 6.52 -10.87
CA SER A 74 -10.16 5.82 -12.15
C SER A 74 -9.38 4.51 -12.10
N ILE A 75 -9.88 3.45 -12.72
CA ILE A 75 -9.19 2.16 -12.86
C ILE A 75 -8.33 2.17 -14.14
N SER A 76 -7.24 1.41 -14.16
CA SER A 76 -6.49 1.06 -15.38
C SER A 76 -5.86 -0.32 -15.24
N LEU A 77 -5.41 -0.94 -16.34
CA LEU A 77 -4.73 -2.24 -16.30
C LEU A 77 -3.52 -2.25 -15.34
N LYS A 78 -2.77 -1.14 -15.27
CA LYS A 78 -1.64 -0.99 -14.34
C LYS A 78 -2.08 -0.93 -12.87
N VAL A 79 -3.27 -0.40 -12.58
CA VAL A 79 -3.86 -0.47 -11.23
C VAL A 79 -4.24 -1.90 -10.90
N ILE A 80 -4.82 -2.66 -11.83
CA ILE A 80 -5.21 -4.07 -11.61
C ILE A 80 -3.97 -4.94 -11.36
N GLU A 81 -2.90 -4.76 -12.14
CA GLU A 81 -1.60 -5.40 -11.91
C GLU A 81 -1.05 -5.09 -10.50
N ARG A 82 -1.02 -3.81 -10.12
CA ARG A 82 -0.53 -3.39 -8.79
C ARG A 82 -1.46 -3.83 -7.64
N LEU A 83 -2.76 -3.94 -7.87
CA LEU A 83 -3.74 -4.42 -6.91
C LEU A 83 -3.57 -5.93 -6.64
N LEU A 84 -3.25 -6.72 -7.67
CA LEU A 84 -2.90 -8.13 -7.50
C LEU A 84 -1.59 -8.29 -6.70
N LEU A 85 -0.56 -7.50 -7.01
CA LEU A 85 0.68 -7.45 -6.21
C LEU A 85 0.43 -7.01 -4.76
N ALA A 86 -0.49 -6.06 -4.54
CA ALA A 86 -0.89 -5.61 -3.21
C ALA A 86 -1.57 -6.68 -2.35
N LEU A 87 -2.07 -7.76 -2.95
CA LEU A 87 -2.61 -8.93 -2.24
C LEU A 87 -1.58 -10.07 -2.14
N ILE A 88 -0.74 -10.27 -3.17
CA ILE A 88 0.30 -11.30 -3.18
C ILE A 88 1.41 -11.00 -2.16
N LEU A 89 1.87 -9.75 -2.04
CA LEU A 89 2.99 -9.42 -1.15
C LEU A 89 2.66 -9.67 0.34
N PRO A 90 1.49 -9.29 0.89
CA PRO A 90 1.07 -9.70 2.22
C PRO A 90 1.01 -11.23 2.37
N LEU A 91 0.42 -11.95 1.42
CA LEU A 91 0.36 -13.43 1.48
C LEU A 91 1.76 -14.08 1.58
N ILE A 92 2.77 -13.56 0.87
CA ILE A 92 4.15 -14.05 0.99
C ILE A 92 4.74 -13.73 2.38
N ILE A 93 4.56 -12.51 2.89
CA ILE A 93 5.03 -12.11 4.23
C ILE A 93 4.42 -12.99 5.31
N LEU A 94 3.12 -13.26 5.21
CA LEU A 94 2.37 -14.10 6.14
C LEU A 94 2.80 -15.57 6.04
N MET A 95 3.02 -16.12 4.84
CA MET A 95 3.49 -17.51 4.68
C MET A 95 4.88 -17.74 5.29
N ILE A 96 5.78 -16.76 5.20
CA ILE A 96 7.07 -16.80 5.93
C ILE A 96 6.83 -16.76 7.45
N GLY A 97 5.87 -15.96 7.92
CA GLY A 97 5.45 -15.92 9.32
C GLY A 97 4.92 -17.27 9.82
N LEU A 98 3.90 -17.83 9.16
CA LEU A 98 3.29 -19.12 9.46
C LEU A 98 4.34 -20.25 9.50
N PHE A 99 5.28 -20.26 8.54
CA PHE A 99 6.41 -21.19 8.55
C PHE A 99 7.34 -21.00 9.75
N SER A 100 7.66 -19.75 10.11
CA SER A 100 8.52 -19.45 11.28
C SER A 100 7.85 -19.86 12.59
N PHE A 101 6.56 -19.58 12.77
CA PHE A 101 5.81 -19.98 13.96
C PHE A 101 5.73 -21.51 14.10
N ASN A 102 5.42 -22.22 13.01
CA ASN A 102 5.40 -23.70 13.01
C ASN A 102 6.79 -24.35 13.18
N THR A 103 7.89 -23.60 13.07
CA THR A 103 9.26 -24.13 13.18
C THR A 103 9.97 -23.74 14.48
N TYR A 104 9.58 -22.60 15.09
CA TYR A 104 10.33 -21.99 16.21
C TYR A 104 9.44 -21.53 17.39
N ALA A 105 8.11 -21.59 17.25
CA ALA A 105 7.13 -21.28 18.30
C ALA A 105 6.13 -22.45 18.45
N ASP A 106 5.11 -22.29 19.29
CA ASP A 106 4.15 -23.35 19.60
C ASP A 106 2.99 -23.42 18.57
N SER A 107 3.34 -23.28 17.27
CA SER A 107 2.40 -23.06 16.16
C SER A 107 1.67 -21.70 16.27
N PHE A 108 0.48 -21.57 15.68
CA PHE A 108 -0.42 -20.44 15.79
C PHE A 108 -1.88 -20.93 15.83
N ILE A 109 -2.76 -20.25 16.56
CA ILE A 109 -4.20 -20.52 16.55
C ILE A 109 -4.90 -19.57 15.58
N LEU A 110 -5.70 -20.12 14.65
CA LEU A 110 -6.56 -19.34 13.77
C LEU A 110 -7.69 -18.70 14.58
N LEU A 111 -7.95 -17.40 14.38
CA LEU A 111 -8.98 -16.65 15.08
C LEU A 111 -10.38 -17.24 14.83
N GLN A 112 -10.84 -18.11 15.74
CA GLN A 112 -12.03 -18.92 15.55
C GLN A 112 -13.31 -18.06 15.67
N THR A 113 -14.23 -18.21 14.72
CA THR A 113 -15.40 -17.32 14.63
C THR A 113 -16.46 -17.52 15.72
N SER A 114 -16.32 -18.56 16.55
CA SER A 114 -17.17 -18.85 17.72
C SER A 114 -16.90 -17.94 18.91
N ASP A 115 -15.63 -17.59 19.14
CA ASP A 115 -15.14 -16.96 20.37
C ASP A 115 -14.99 -15.43 20.22
N LEU A 116 -15.25 -14.95 19.00
CA LEU A 116 -15.24 -13.56 18.62
C LEU A 116 -16.51 -12.82 19.05
N SER A 117 -16.36 -11.92 20.03
CA SER A 117 -17.38 -10.95 20.44
C SER A 117 -17.85 -9.94 19.36
N VAL A 118 -17.35 -10.03 18.12
CA VAL A 118 -17.68 -9.20 16.96
C VAL A 118 -17.51 -10.03 15.69
N SER A 119 -18.44 -9.95 14.72
CA SER A 119 -18.38 -10.78 13.51
C SER A 119 -17.13 -10.52 12.65
N LEU A 120 -16.61 -11.57 12.01
CA LEU A 120 -15.45 -11.48 11.10
C LEU A 120 -15.66 -10.48 9.95
N LEU A 121 -16.88 -10.37 9.44
CA LEU A 121 -17.24 -9.38 8.41
C LEU A 121 -17.14 -7.94 8.94
N THR A 122 -17.52 -7.71 10.20
CA THR A 122 -17.38 -6.40 10.86
C THR A 122 -15.90 -6.03 11.03
N ILE A 123 -15.04 -6.98 11.41
CA ILE A 123 -13.58 -6.80 11.49
C ILE A 123 -13.02 -6.45 10.11
N LEU A 124 -13.36 -7.23 9.07
CA LEU A 124 -12.91 -6.99 7.69
C LEU A 124 -13.30 -5.60 7.18
N ILE A 125 -14.57 -5.18 7.37
CA ILE A 125 -15.04 -3.85 7.00
C ILE A 125 -14.29 -2.76 7.78
N GLY A 126 -14.09 -2.96 9.09
CA GLY A 126 -13.34 -2.03 9.94
C GLY A 126 -11.90 -1.82 9.48
N HIS A 127 -11.18 -2.91 9.17
CA HIS A 127 -9.82 -2.87 8.62
C HIS A 127 -9.75 -2.22 7.23
N ILE A 128 -10.75 -2.43 6.36
CA ILE A 128 -10.83 -1.76 5.04
C ILE A 128 -11.04 -0.25 5.22
N LEU A 129 -11.92 0.17 6.14
CA LEU A 129 -12.16 1.59 6.43
C LEU A 129 -10.93 2.26 7.08
N MET A 130 -10.28 1.59 8.03
CA MET A 130 -9.02 2.02 8.66
C MET A 130 -7.92 2.22 7.62
N ALA A 131 -7.67 1.20 6.78
CA ALA A 131 -6.71 1.26 5.69
C ALA A 131 -7.00 2.42 4.72
N PHE A 132 -8.27 2.64 4.37
CA PHE A 132 -8.66 3.72 3.47
C PHE A 132 -8.32 5.10 4.04
N VAL A 133 -8.69 5.39 5.30
CA VAL A 133 -8.45 6.72 5.90
C VAL A 133 -6.97 6.99 6.14
N VAL A 134 -6.20 5.97 6.54
CA VAL A 134 -4.75 6.07 6.74
C VAL A 134 -4.02 6.30 5.42
N GLU A 135 -4.23 5.42 4.43
CA GLU A 135 -3.49 5.49 3.16
C GLU A 135 -3.96 6.65 2.26
N PHE A 136 -5.18 7.18 2.44
CA PHE A 136 -5.58 8.47 1.86
C PHE A 136 -4.62 9.59 2.30
N GLY A 137 -4.36 9.69 3.61
CA GLY A 137 -3.46 10.70 4.16
C GLY A 137 -2.00 10.45 3.80
N PHE A 138 -1.49 9.24 4.01
CA PHE A 138 -0.07 8.93 3.80
C PHE A 138 0.35 8.74 2.33
N ARG A 139 -0.52 8.19 1.46
CA ARG A 139 -0.17 7.88 0.05
C ARG A 139 -0.84 8.78 -0.96
N SER A 140 -2.17 8.89 -0.89
CA SER A 140 -2.91 9.67 -1.89
C SER A 140 -2.66 11.16 -1.73
N TYR A 141 -2.33 11.60 -0.51
CA TYR A 141 -1.86 12.95 -0.20
C TYR A 141 -0.33 13.05 0.02
N LEU A 142 0.19 12.64 1.18
CA LEU A 142 1.56 13.00 1.61
C LEU A 142 2.67 12.51 0.65
N GLN A 143 2.65 11.24 0.23
CA GLN A 143 3.60 10.73 -0.76
C GLN A 143 3.60 11.58 -2.04
N ASN A 144 2.43 11.90 -2.58
CA ASN A 144 2.29 12.73 -3.78
C ASN A 144 2.82 14.17 -3.58
N ILE A 145 2.66 14.76 -2.39
CA ILE A 145 3.28 16.05 -2.07
C ILE A 145 4.81 15.94 -2.07
N LEU A 146 5.37 14.93 -1.40
CA LEU A 146 6.81 14.69 -1.35
C LEU A 146 7.39 14.45 -2.75
N GLU A 147 6.71 13.66 -3.58
CA GLU A 147 7.11 13.34 -4.96
C GLU A 147 7.16 14.56 -5.91
N THR A 148 6.64 15.72 -5.51
CA THR A 148 6.86 16.98 -6.27
C THR A 148 8.27 17.55 -6.13
N ARG A 149 9.08 17.05 -5.19
CA ARG A 149 10.43 17.55 -4.86
C ARG A 149 11.50 16.47 -4.67
N MET A 150 11.14 15.18 -4.71
CA MET A 150 12.09 14.06 -4.62
C MET A 150 11.53 12.83 -5.35
N ASN A 151 12.39 11.87 -5.69
CA ASN A 151 11.94 10.62 -6.28
C ASN A 151 11.13 9.77 -5.28
N THR A 152 10.37 8.79 -5.78
CA THR A 152 9.52 7.91 -4.97
C THR A 152 10.26 7.17 -3.85
N PHE A 153 11.56 6.87 -3.96
CA PHE A 153 12.28 6.12 -2.91
C PHE A 153 12.54 7.02 -1.69
N PHE A 154 13.07 8.22 -1.90
CA PHE A 154 13.21 9.20 -0.82
C PHE A 154 11.85 9.64 -0.27
N ALA A 155 10.83 9.80 -1.12
CA ALA A 155 9.47 10.06 -0.64
C ALA A 155 8.95 8.91 0.25
N SER A 156 9.16 7.65 -0.15
CA SER A 156 8.74 6.47 0.63
C SER A 156 9.49 6.35 1.96
N ILE A 157 10.78 6.73 2.00
CA ILE A 157 11.56 6.81 3.25
C ILE A 157 10.94 7.85 4.18
N VAL A 158 10.68 9.07 3.68
CA VAL A 158 10.09 10.14 4.50
C VAL A 158 8.69 9.76 4.99
N VAL A 159 7.82 9.22 4.13
CA VAL A 159 6.52 8.67 4.53
C VAL A 159 6.70 7.54 5.54
N GLY A 160 7.68 6.64 5.35
CA GLY A 160 7.96 5.52 6.26
C GLY A 160 8.39 5.94 7.66
N LEU A 161 9.24 6.96 7.78
CA LEU A 161 9.64 7.52 9.07
C LEU A 161 8.44 8.17 9.77
N ILE A 162 7.68 9.00 9.07
CA ILE A 162 6.50 9.69 9.63
C ILE A 162 5.41 8.67 10.02
N TYR A 163 5.17 7.66 9.19
CA TYR A 163 4.21 6.59 9.44
C TYR A 163 4.61 5.71 10.62
N SER A 164 5.90 5.35 10.74
CA SER A 164 6.40 4.55 11.87
C SER A 164 6.37 5.31 13.20
N VAL A 165 6.52 6.64 13.17
CA VAL A 165 6.31 7.49 14.36
C VAL A 165 4.81 7.58 14.72
N PHE A 166 3.91 7.73 13.74
CA PHE A 166 2.46 7.76 13.97
C PHE A 166 1.90 6.42 14.48
N THR A 167 2.46 5.30 14.02
CA THR A 167 2.06 3.94 14.41
C THR A 167 2.85 3.36 15.58
N ALA A 168 3.86 4.08 16.11
CA ALA A 168 4.77 3.59 17.14
C ALA A 168 4.04 2.97 18.35
N ASN A 169 4.40 1.72 18.68
CA ASN A 169 3.88 0.99 19.83
C ASN A 169 4.99 0.74 20.85
N THR A 170 5.00 1.53 21.93
CA THR A 170 5.94 1.40 23.06
C THR A 170 5.38 0.59 24.23
N THR A 171 4.18 0.02 24.10
CA THR A 171 3.48 -0.68 25.20
C THR A 171 4.26 -1.90 25.70
N TYR A 172 4.88 -2.64 24.77
CA TYR A 172 5.60 -3.88 25.04
C TYR A 172 7.13 -3.66 25.11
N GLY A 173 7.55 -2.47 25.55
CA GLY A 173 8.96 -2.10 25.73
C GLY A 173 9.68 -1.64 24.45
N VAL A 174 10.94 -1.19 24.64
CA VAL A 174 11.72 -0.50 23.60
C VAL A 174 12.18 -1.44 22.48
N GLU A 175 12.51 -2.70 22.80
CA GLU A 175 12.94 -3.66 21.76
C GLU A 175 11.78 -4.03 20.82
N TYR A 176 10.59 -4.31 21.36
CA TYR A 176 9.38 -4.49 20.58
C TYR A 176 9.10 -3.26 19.71
N ALA A 177 9.19 -2.06 20.28
CA ALA A 177 8.98 -0.81 19.55
C ALA A 177 9.96 -0.65 18.38
N GLY A 178 11.21 -1.10 18.52
CA GLY A 178 12.22 -1.10 17.46
C GLY A 178 11.86 -2.04 16.30
N TYR A 179 11.42 -3.27 16.59
CA TYR A 179 10.96 -4.20 15.55
C TYR A 179 9.63 -3.76 14.91
N HIS A 180 8.71 -3.18 15.70
CA HIS A 180 7.48 -2.58 15.18
C HIS A 180 7.78 -1.40 14.24
N PHE A 181 8.73 -0.53 14.59
CA PHE A 181 9.17 0.57 13.73
C PHE A 181 9.78 0.06 12.42
N LEU A 182 10.61 -0.98 12.47
CA LEU A 182 11.18 -1.63 11.27
C LEU A 182 10.08 -2.22 10.39
N TYR A 183 9.11 -2.92 10.99
CA TYR A 183 7.92 -3.45 10.30
C TYR A 183 7.16 -2.33 9.57
N THR A 184 6.75 -1.27 10.27
CA THR A 184 5.94 -0.19 9.69
C THR A 184 6.72 0.64 8.66
N PHE A 185 8.05 0.75 8.83
CA PHE A 185 8.92 1.39 7.84
C PHE A 185 8.97 0.57 6.54
N MET A 186 9.25 -0.74 6.63
CA MET A 186 9.35 -1.60 5.44
C MET A 186 7.99 -1.84 4.76
N PHE A 187 6.92 -1.96 5.54
CA PHE A 187 5.53 -1.87 5.08
C PHE A 187 5.30 -0.61 4.23
N SER A 188 5.76 0.56 4.70
CA SER A 188 5.65 1.82 3.97
C SER A 188 6.46 1.84 2.68
N MET A 189 7.68 1.29 2.69
CA MET A 189 8.53 1.18 1.51
C MET A 189 7.90 0.28 0.43
N ILE A 190 7.20 -0.79 0.82
CA ILE A 190 6.46 -1.67 -0.11
C ILE A 190 5.31 -0.91 -0.78
N ILE A 191 4.47 -0.20 -0.01
CA ILE A 191 3.35 0.56 -0.59
C ILE A 191 3.86 1.64 -1.55
N GLY A 192 4.93 2.36 -1.19
CA GLY A 192 5.58 3.34 -2.05
C GLY A 192 6.05 2.77 -3.41
N GLU A 193 6.63 1.57 -3.42
CA GLU A 193 7.00 0.87 -4.65
C GLU A 193 5.78 0.35 -5.44
N LEU A 194 4.71 -0.09 -4.76
CA LEU A 194 3.45 -0.51 -5.38
C LEU A 194 2.73 0.65 -6.10
N ILE A 195 2.60 1.83 -5.47
CA ILE A 195 1.78 2.95 -6.00
C ILE A 195 2.48 3.81 -7.07
N ARG A 196 3.79 3.62 -7.27
CA ARG A 196 4.60 4.27 -8.32
C ARG A 196 4.00 4.10 -9.72
N ALA A 197 4.12 5.13 -10.56
CA ALA A 197 3.71 5.13 -11.97
C ALA A 197 2.22 4.81 -12.23
N THR A 198 1.38 4.70 -11.18
CA THR A 198 -0.08 4.55 -11.29
C THR A 198 -0.78 5.78 -11.87
N ASN A 199 -0.01 6.86 -12.08
CA ASN A 199 -0.48 8.19 -12.49
C ASN A 199 -1.47 8.80 -11.49
N GLY A 200 -1.28 8.53 -10.19
CA GLY A 200 -2.12 9.05 -9.10
C GLY A 200 -3.32 8.18 -8.75
N ARG A 201 -3.38 6.93 -9.21
CA ARG A 201 -4.44 5.96 -8.88
C ARG A 201 -4.04 5.12 -7.67
N THR A 202 -3.55 5.79 -6.61
CA THR A 202 -2.83 5.16 -5.49
C THR A 202 -3.76 4.45 -4.50
N ILE A 203 -4.94 5.04 -4.23
CA ILE A 203 -5.80 4.72 -3.08
C ILE A 203 -6.20 3.24 -3.03
N TYR A 204 -6.62 2.65 -4.14
CA TYR A 204 -7.06 1.24 -4.20
C TYR A 204 -5.94 0.26 -3.82
N ILE A 205 -4.74 0.51 -4.33
CA ILE A 205 -3.57 -0.37 -4.17
C ILE A 205 -3.07 -0.30 -2.73
N ALA A 206 -2.94 0.92 -2.19
CA ALA A 206 -2.51 1.13 -0.81
C ALA A 206 -3.54 0.59 0.20
N THR A 207 -4.83 0.90 0.00
CA THR A 207 -5.92 0.39 0.85
C THR A 207 -5.93 -1.14 0.85
N ALA A 208 -5.79 -1.80 -0.30
CA ALA A 208 -5.78 -3.26 -0.38
C ALA A 208 -4.59 -3.90 0.34
N PHE A 209 -3.38 -3.36 0.18
CA PHE A 209 -2.19 -3.85 0.89
C PHE A 209 -2.32 -3.65 2.41
N HIS A 210 -2.71 -2.45 2.84
CA HIS A 210 -2.87 -2.14 4.27
C HIS A 210 -3.99 -2.98 4.90
N ALA A 211 -5.15 -3.06 4.27
CA ALA A 211 -6.28 -3.83 4.78
C ALA A 211 -5.96 -5.32 4.86
N SER A 212 -5.42 -5.93 3.79
CA SER A 212 -5.11 -7.36 3.78
C SER A 212 -4.01 -7.73 4.78
N MET A 213 -2.95 -6.91 4.90
CA MET A 213 -1.89 -7.15 5.89
C MET A 213 -2.43 -7.03 7.33
N THR A 214 -3.11 -5.93 7.67
CA THR A 214 -3.58 -5.71 9.05
C THR A 214 -4.70 -6.68 9.45
N PHE A 215 -5.63 -6.98 8.55
CA PHE A 215 -6.69 -7.97 8.79
C PHE A 215 -6.10 -9.37 9.01
N ALA A 216 -5.13 -9.77 8.18
CA ALA A 216 -4.51 -11.08 8.29
C ALA A 216 -3.63 -11.23 9.54
N LEU A 217 -2.95 -10.17 10.00
CA LEU A 217 -2.26 -10.20 11.29
C LEU A 217 -3.24 -10.46 12.44
N VAL A 218 -4.41 -9.79 12.46
CA VAL A 218 -5.45 -10.04 13.48
C VAL A 218 -6.06 -11.45 13.34
N PHE A 219 -6.27 -11.93 12.11
CA PHE A 219 -6.92 -13.22 11.85
C PHE A 219 -6.02 -14.45 12.09
N LEU A 220 -4.71 -14.31 11.91
CA LEU A 220 -3.74 -15.41 12.02
C LEU A 220 -2.89 -15.37 13.30
N PHE A 221 -2.67 -14.17 13.87
CA PHE A 221 -1.69 -13.91 14.93
C PHE A 221 -2.28 -12.99 16.02
N SER A 222 -3.56 -13.15 16.35
CA SER A 222 -4.22 -12.35 17.41
C SER A 222 -3.65 -12.65 18.79
N GLU A 223 -3.39 -13.93 19.09
CA GLU A 223 -2.84 -14.37 20.38
C GLU A 223 -1.37 -13.91 20.57
N GLU A 224 -0.64 -13.77 19.46
CA GLU A 224 0.73 -13.23 19.38
C GLU A 224 0.82 -11.70 19.63
N THR A 225 -0.29 -11.04 20.00
CA THR A 225 -0.35 -9.59 20.19
C THR A 225 0.43 -9.15 21.44
N GLY A 226 1.70 -8.81 21.23
CA GLY A 226 2.60 -8.29 22.25
C GLY A 226 3.86 -9.12 22.44
N ASP A 227 3.92 -10.32 21.86
CA ASP A 227 5.16 -11.09 21.89
C ASP A 227 6.26 -10.47 21.02
N LEU A 228 7.48 -10.54 21.54
CA LEU A 228 8.69 -10.00 20.95
C LEU A 228 9.24 -10.87 19.82
N PHE A 229 9.14 -12.20 19.92
CA PHE A 229 9.54 -13.10 18.84
C PHE A 229 8.60 -12.96 17.63
N SER A 230 7.30 -12.85 17.86
CA SER A 230 6.29 -12.63 16.82
C SER A 230 6.45 -11.29 16.13
N MET A 231 6.72 -10.21 16.88
CA MET A 231 7.08 -8.92 16.27
C MET A 231 8.40 -8.99 15.48
N LYS A 232 9.41 -9.73 15.95
CA LYS A 232 10.67 -9.99 15.21
C LYS A 232 10.40 -10.71 13.88
N VAL A 233 9.62 -11.79 13.89
CA VAL A 233 9.26 -12.57 12.70
C VAL A 233 8.52 -11.70 11.67
N ILE A 234 7.49 -10.98 12.10
CA ILE A 234 6.69 -10.11 11.21
C ILE A 234 7.55 -8.98 10.62
N ALA A 235 8.41 -8.35 11.42
CA ALA A 235 9.30 -7.29 10.97
C ALA A 235 10.36 -7.78 9.98
N LEU A 236 11.02 -8.90 10.27
CA LEU A 236 12.07 -9.46 9.42
C LEU A 236 11.49 -10.04 8.13
N SER A 237 10.35 -10.72 8.18
CA SER A 237 9.62 -11.18 6.98
C SER A 237 9.24 -10.01 6.06
N THR A 238 8.62 -8.96 6.62
CA THR A 238 8.27 -7.74 5.88
C THR A 238 9.51 -7.04 5.30
N THR A 239 10.63 -7.06 6.04
CA THR A 239 11.90 -6.49 5.58
C THR A 239 12.47 -7.27 4.40
N ILE A 240 12.53 -8.60 4.48
CA ILE A 240 13.03 -9.48 3.41
C ILE A 240 12.20 -9.28 2.14
N VAL A 241 10.88 -9.43 2.23
CA VAL A 241 9.98 -9.28 1.08
C VAL A 241 10.05 -7.87 0.49
N GLY A 242 10.10 -6.83 1.34
CA GLY A 242 10.19 -5.44 0.89
C GLY A 242 11.50 -5.11 0.20
N VAL A 243 12.64 -5.52 0.76
CA VAL A 243 13.97 -5.35 0.14
C VAL A 243 14.04 -6.10 -1.19
N SER A 244 13.60 -7.37 -1.24
CA SER A 244 13.55 -8.15 -2.48
C SER A 244 12.65 -7.49 -3.54
N PHE A 245 11.45 -7.04 -3.19
CA PHE A 245 10.52 -6.39 -4.12
C PHE A 245 11.09 -5.09 -4.70
N ILE A 246 11.75 -4.27 -3.89
CA ILE A 246 12.37 -3.01 -4.31
C ILE A 246 13.61 -3.29 -5.19
N ILE A 247 14.47 -4.24 -4.83
CA ILE A 247 15.64 -4.63 -5.62
C ILE A 247 15.22 -5.22 -6.98
N ILE A 248 14.23 -6.11 -7.03
CA ILE A 248 13.69 -6.64 -8.29
C ILE A 248 13.10 -5.50 -9.13
N SER A 249 12.34 -4.59 -8.52
CA SER A 249 11.77 -3.43 -9.21
C SER A 249 12.82 -2.42 -9.70
N LEU A 250 14.00 -2.36 -9.07
CA LEU A 250 15.17 -1.60 -9.54
C LEU A 250 15.84 -2.29 -10.73
N ILE A 251 16.13 -3.59 -10.62
CA ILE A 251 16.80 -4.40 -11.65
C ILE A 251 16.00 -4.39 -12.96
N ILE A 252 14.67 -4.59 -12.88
CA ILE A 252 13.79 -4.57 -14.07
C ILE A 252 13.90 -3.22 -14.81
N ARG A 253 13.91 -2.09 -14.09
CA ARG A 253 14.06 -0.76 -14.71
C ARG A 253 15.46 -0.53 -15.29
N ALA A 254 16.51 -1.00 -14.61
CA ALA A 254 17.88 -0.92 -15.14
C ALA A 254 18.05 -1.73 -16.43
N ILE A 255 17.39 -2.90 -16.54
CA ILE A 255 17.35 -3.70 -17.76
C ILE A 255 16.58 -2.96 -18.86
N VAL A 256 15.34 -2.52 -18.59
CA VAL A 256 14.48 -1.82 -19.58
C VAL A 256 15.15 -0.56 -20.13
N TYR A 257 15.78 0.25 -19.28
CA TYR A 257 16.55 1.41 -19.72
C TYR A 257 17.68 1.02 -20.69
N LYS A 258 18.47 0.01 -20.32
CA LYS A 258 19.61 -0.48 -21.12
C LYS A 258 19.17 -1.10 -22.45
N THR A 259 18.01 -1.75 -22.51
CA THR A 259 17.50 -2.37 -23.76
C THR A 259 16.87 -1.36 -24.72
N THR A 260 16.13 -0.38 -24.20
CA THR A 260 15.21 0.42 -25.01
C THR A 260 15.82 1.75 -25.49
N LYS A 261 16.91 2.23 -24.88
CA LYS A 261 17.62 3.50 -25.21
C LYS A 261 16.81 4.81 -25.13
N GLN A 262 15.51 4.75 -24.85
CA GLN A 262 14.73 5.94 -24.46
C GLN A 262 15.37 6.59 -23.23
N SER A 263 15.31 7.92 -23.15
CA SER A 263 15.77 8.65 -21.96
C SER A 263 14.95 8.22 -20.74
N LEU A 264 15.57 8.25 -19.56
CA LEU A 264 14.89 7.86 -18.31
C LEU A 264 13.64 8.73 -18.05
N ASP A 265 13.66 9.97 -18.53
CA ASP A 265 12.57 10.95 -18.41
C ASP A 265 11.35 10.63 -19.29
N GLU A 266 11.52 9.82 -20.33
CA GLU A 266 10.44 9.39 -21.24
C GLU A 266 9.75 8.10 -20.75
N VAL A 267 10.36 7.37 -19.81
CA VAL A 267 9.90 6.06 -19.34
C VAL A 267 9.15 6.12 -17.99
N ASP A 268 9.59 6.94 -17.03
CA ASP A 268 8.87 7.16 -15.76
C ASP A 268 9.22 8.55 -15.18
N PRO A 269 8.27 9.49 -15.02
CA PRO A 269 8.55 10.86 -14.58
C PRO A 269 9.11 10.98 -13.15
N ASN A 270 9.08 9.91 -12.35
CA ASN A 270 9.59 9.87 -10.97
C ASN A 270 10.86 9.00 -10.85
N ASN A 271 11.77 9.11 -11.84
CA ASN A 271 13.04 8.37 -11.89
C ASN A 271 13.95 8.64 -10.66
N TYR A 272 14.81 7.67 -10.34
CA TYR A 272 15.73 7.75 -9.20
C TYR A 272 16.98 8.60 -9.46
N LEU A 273 17.42 8.71 -10.72
CA LEU A 273 18.68 9.36 -11.11
C LEU A 273 18.50 10.78 -11.70
N SER A 274 17.28 11.33 -11.68
CA SER A 274 17.03 12.71 -12.10
C SER A 274 17.58 13.68 -11.04
N HIS A 275 18.79 14.19 -11.27
CA HIS A 275 19.33 15.29 -10.48
C HIS A 275 18.45 16.52 -10.65
N ILE A 276 18.00 17.11 -9.54
CA ILE A 276 17.39 18.43 -9.55
C ILE A 276 18.52 19.44 -9.74
N GLN A 277 18.70 19.89 -10.99
CA GLN A 277 19.35 21.17 -11.23
C GLN A 277 18.34 22.26 -10.90
N ASP A 278 18.61 23.00 -9.82
CA ASP A 278 17.97 24.29 -9.61
C ASP A 278 18.52 25.25 -10.69
N GLU A 279 17.66 25.67 -11.62
CA GLU A 279 18.01 26.62 -12.68
C GLU A 279 18.26 28.01 -12.03
N GLU A 280 19.52 28.36 -11.81
CA GLU A 280 19.87 29.76 -11.51
C GLU A 280 19.54 30.64 -12.72
N PRO A 281 18.90 31.81 -12.53
CA PRO A 281 18.48 32.67 -13.63
C PRO A 281 19.67 33.46 -14.19
N SER A 282 20.40 32.88 -15.14
CA SER A 282 21.44 33.58 -15.91
C SER A 282 20.81 34.71 -16.73
N GLN A 283 20.96 35.95 -16.26
CA GLN A 283 20.58 37.16 -17.01
C GLN A 283 21.58 37.42 -18.14
N GLU A 284 21.13 37.53 -19.40
CA GLU A 284 21.82 38.32 -20.44
C GLU A 284 20.97 38.55 -21.71
N ASP A 285 19.82 39.24 -21.56
CA ASP A 285 19.07 39.80 -22.71
C ASP A 285 19.58 41.22 -23.02
N ALA A 286 20.69 41.31 -23.77
CA ALA A 286 21.36 42.56 -24.13
C ALA A 286 21.04 43.02 -25.56
N SER A 287 19.87 43.64 -25.73
CA SER A 287 19.48 44.60 -26.78
C SER A 287 20.31 44.69 -28.09
N SER A 288 19.67 44.37 -29.22
CA SER A 288 20.04 44.99 -30.51
C SER A 288 18.83 45.16 -31.43
N THR A 289 18.27 46.38 -31.46
CA THR A 289 17.25 46.80 -32.43
C THR A 289 17.89 47.20 -33.76
N SER A 290 17.37 46.70 -34.87
CA SER A 290 17.42 47.43 -36.15
C SER A 290 16.13 47.20 -36.93
N ASN A 291 15.62 48.28 -37.53
CA ASN A 291 14.52 48.21 -38.50
C ASN A 291 15.13 48.15 -39.90
N HIS A 292 14.54 47.38 -40.81
CA HIS A 292 14.59 47.74 -42.23
C HIS A 292 13.43 47.13 -43.03
N ASP A 293 12.52 47.98 -43.49
CA ASP A 293 11.72 47.71 -44.68
C ASP A 293 12.59 47.81 -45.94
N VAL A 294 12.21 47.08 -47.00
CA VAL A 294 12.09 47.57 -48.39
C VAL A 294 11.31 46.54 -49.23
N SER A 295 10.53 47.02 -50.20
CA SER A 295 9.55 46.25 -50.99
C SER A 295 10.10 45.78 -52.36
N SER A 296 9.69 44.58 -52.81
CA SER A 296 9.51 44.15 -54.23
C SER A 296 8.76 42.79 -54.21
N LYS A 297 7.60 42.49 -54.81
CA LYS A 297 6.79 42.93 -55.98
C LYS A 297 6.90 42.01 -57.22
N ASP A 298 5.75 41.84 -57.89
CA ASP A 298 5.43 41.06 -59.12
C ASP A 298 5.31 39.53 -58.91
N GLU A 299 4.11 38.91 -59.06
CA GLU A 299 3.35 38.55 -60.28
C GLU A 299 3.99 37.41 -61.09
N THR A 300 3.32 36.25 -61.29
CA THR A 300 2.31 36.08 -62.37
C THR A 300 1.42 34.82 -62.17
N LYS A 301 0.31 34.77 -62.94
CA LYS A 301 -0.71 33.72 -63.21
C LYS A 301 -0.11 32.31 -63.53
N GLN A 302 -0.85 31.19 -63.62
CA GLN A 302 -2.24 31.01 -64.09
C GLN A 302 -2.91 29.69 -63.62
N GLN A 303 -4.07 29.37 -64.22
CA GLN A 303 -5.00 28.24 -64.01
C GLN A 303 -4.38 26.86 -64.44
N ASP A 304 -4.97 25.66 -64.27
CA ASP A 304 -6.31 25.21 -64.72
C ASP A 304 -6.87 23.96 -63.97
N ILE A 305 -7.94 23.36 -64.52
CA ILE A 305 -8.96 22.53 -63.85
C ILE A 305 -9.06 21.10 -64.47
N ASP A 306 -9.64 20.17 -63.70
CA ASP A 306 -10.43 18.98 -64.10
C ASP A 306 -9.80 17.57 -64.27
N ASN A 307 -10.48 16.60 -63.63
CA ASN A 307 -10.77 15.20 -64.04
C ASN A 307 -9.63 14.22 -64.46
N ASP A 308 -9.82 12.88 -64.48
CA ASP A 308 -11.05 12.05 -64.37
C ASP A 308 -10.82 10.70 -63.63
N LYS A 309 -11.85 9.87 -63.58
CA LYS A 309 -11.96 8.54 -62.95
C LYS A 309 -11.26 7.44 -63.79
N HIS A 310 -11.04 6.26 -63.18
CA HIS A 310 -11.54 5.01 -63.78
C HIS A 310 -11.77 3.88 -62.77
N GLN A 311 -12.59 2.89 -63.14
CA GLN A 311 -13.07 1.80 -62.26
C GLN A 311 -12.43 0.43 -62.56
N SER A 312 -12.27 -0.36 -61.49
CA SER A 312 -12.54 -1.81 -61.36
C SER A 312 -12.42 -2.75 -62.58
N LYS A 313 -11.62 -3.84 -62.43
CA LYS A 313 -12.08 -5.21 -62.77
C LYS A 313 -11.23 -6.33 -62.13
N LYS A 314 -11.93 -7.36 -61.62
CA LYS A 314 -11.51 -8.77 -61.43
C LYS A 314 -11.87 -9.55 -62.74
N PRO A 315 -11.59 -10.87 -62.97
CA PRO A 315 -11.54 -11.97 -61.97
C PRO A 315 -10.58 -13.17 -62.25
N ASN A 316 -10.75 -14.25 -61.46
CA ASN A 316 -10.58 -15.67 -61.82
C ASN A 316 -9.16 -16.28 -62.03
N LYS A 317 -8.91 -17.57 -61.72
CA LYS A 317 -9.63 -18.57 -60.88
C LYS A 317 -8.68 -19.76 -60.57
N SER A 318 -9.10 -20.59 -59.61
CA SER A 318 -9.05 -22.07 -59.62
C SER A 318 -7.75 -22.82 -59.36
N ASP A 319 -7.79 -23.97 -58.67
CA ASP A 319 -8.80 -24.61 -57.77
C ASP A 319 -7.97 -25.61 -56.88
N ASP A 320 -8.37 -26.14 -55.72
CA ASP A 320 -9.69 -26.14 -55.03
C ASP A 320 -9.57 -25.63 -53.56
N ALA A 321 -9.61 -26.36 -52.42
CA ALA A 321 -9.70 -27.79 -52.11
C ALA A 321 -10.32 -28.11 -50.71
N LEU A 322 -10.62 -29.39 -50.48
CA LEU A 322 -11.44 -29.99 -49.40
C LEU A 322 -10.60 -30.55 -48.21
N THR A 323 -11.07 -30.75 -46.97
CA THR A 323 -12.42 -30.55 -46.35
C THR A 323 -12.41 -30.35 -44.83
N THR A 324 -13.56 -29.90 -44.33
CA THR A 324 -14.19 -29.91 -42.98
C THR A 324 -14.00 -31.21 -42.13
N SER A 325 -14.38 -31.32 -40.85
CA SER A 325 -15.28 -30.57 -39.91
C SER A 325 -14.90 -30.90 -38.44
N ASN A 326 -15.18 -30.17 -37.34
CA ASN A 326 -16.21 -29.20 -36.88
C ASN A 326 -17.22 -29.81 -35.87
N TYR A 327 -17.43 -29.15 -34.71
CA TYR A 327 -18.40 -29.44 -33.60
C TYR A 327 -18.22 -30.73 -32.74
N LYS A 328 -18.84 -30.90 -31.55
CA LYS A 328 -19.12 -30.02 -30.37
C LYS A 328 -19.77 -30.86 -29.22
N GLU A 329 -19.62 -30.42 -27.96
CA GLU A 329 -20.51 -30.66 -26.79
C GLU A 329 -20.70 -32.07 -26.12
N ASP A 330 -20.81 -31.99 -24.78
CA ASP A 330 -21.65 -32.73 -23.81
C ASP A 330 -21.44 -34.20 -23.34
N ALA A 331 -21.33 -34.29 -22.00
CA ALA A 331 -22.08 -35.13 -21.04
C ALA A 331 -21.83 -36.65 -20.86
N SER A 332 -21.19 -36.94 -19.71
CA SER A 332 -21.71 -37.79 -18.61
C SER A 332 -21.46 -39.31 -18.52
N SER A 333 -21.14 -39.73 -17.27
CA SER A 333 -21.69 -40.88 -16.51
C SER A 333 -20.92 -42.22 -16.36
N VAL A 334 -21.20 -42.85 -15.20
CA VAL A 334 -21.00 -44.27 -14.77
C VAL A 334 -19.61 -44.77 -14.32
N ASN A 335 -19.43 -44.72 -12.99
CA ASN A 335 -18.97 -45.75 -12.04
C ASN A 335 -17.88 -46.79 -12.40
N LYS A 336 -16.92 -46.95 -11.47
CA LYS A 336 -16.70 -48.26 -10.83
C LYS A 336 -16.13 -48.14 -9.41
N GLU A 337 -16.59 -49.01 -8.51
CA GLU A 337 -16.08 -49.17 -7.14
C GLU A 337 -14.92 -50.18 -7.09
N THR A 338 -14.04 -50.04 -6.09
CA THR A 338 -13.53 -51.15 -5.26
C THR A 338 -12.86 -50.59 -4.00
N ASP A 339 -13.16 -51.16 -2.84
CA ASP A 339 -12.48 -50.85 -1.57
C ASP A 339 -11.01 -51.29 -1.56
N THR A 340 -10.18 -50.60 -0.77
CA THR A 340 -9.42 -51.29 0.31
C THR A 340 -8.87 -50.32 1.36
N THR A 341 -9.11 -50.68 2.61
CA THR A 341 -8.50 -50.25 3.87
C THR A 341 -7.12 -49.55 3.80
N HIS A 342 -6.96 -48.47 4.58
CA HIS A 342 -5.67 -48.06 5.12
C HIS A 342 -5.79 -47.68 6.60
N ASN A 343 -4.82 -48.11 7.42
CA ASN A 343 -4.85 -48.01 8.89
C ASN A 343 -4.83 -46.58 9.44
N ASP A 344 -5.44 -46.43 10.61
CA ASP A 344 -5.12 -45.36 11.56
C ASP A 344 -3.62 -45.31 11.87
N ASN A 345 -3.08 -44.10 11.99
CA ASN A 345 -1.87 -43.84 12.74
C ASN A 345 -1.87 -42.40 13.27
N ILE A 346 -2.78 -42.15 14.21
CA ILE A 346 -2.83 -40.90 14.98
C ILE A 346 -1.50 -40.80 15.74
N LYS A 347 -0.68 -39.78 15.42
CA LYS A 347 0.51 -39.49 16.21
C LYS A 347 0.11 -38.79 17.51
N ASP A 348 0.80 -39.15 18.59
CA ASP A 348 0.55 -38.66 19.94
C ASP A 348 0.56 -37.14 20.06
N HIS A 349 -0.20 -36.64 21.04
CA HIS A 349 -0.15 -35.26 21.48
C HIS A 349 1.28 -34.86 21.88
N SER A 350 1.78 -33.75 21.33
CA SER A 350 2.86 -32.99 21.95
C SER A 350 2.33 -32.33 23.22
N THR A 351 2.97 -32.59 24.36
CA THR A 351 2.60 -32.01 25.66
C THR A 351 2.65 -30.49 25.63
N TYR A 352 1.60 -29.85 26.14
CA TYR A 352 1.52 -28.39 26.32
C TYR A 352 2.54 -27.95 27.39
N THR A 353 3.31 -26.90 27.13
CA THR A 353 4.23 -26.30 28.11
C THR A 353 3.79 -24.88 28.42
N GLU A 354 3.29 -24.65 29.64
CA GLU A 354 2.64 -23.38 30.06
C GLU A 354 3.60 -22.19 30.22
N ASP A 355 4.92 -22.41 30.15
CA ASP A 355 5.99 -21.44 30.48
C ASP A 355 6.12 -20.23 29.52
N ARG A 356 5.15 -19.99 28.63
CA ARG A 356 5.12 -18.85 27.69
C ARG A 356 3.93 -17.89 27.87
N HIS A 357 3.22 -17.95 29.00
CA HIS A 357 2.23 -16.91 29.31
C HIS A 357 2.86 -15.52 29.56
N SER A 358 2.29 -14.50 28.90
CA SER A 358 2.61 -13.09 29.12
C SER A 358 2.41 -12.68 30.58
N SER A 359 3.32 -11.87 31.13
CA SER A 359 3.29 -11.42 32.54
C SER A 359 1.98 -10.71 32.93
N VAL A 360 1.31 -10.09 31.96
CA VAL A 360 0.01 -9.41 32.11
C VAL A 360 -1.08 -10.36 32.64
N VAL A 361 -0.93 -11.68 32.47
CA VAL A 361 -1.86 -12.69 33.02
C VAL A 361 -1.62 -12.95 34.52
N ASN A 362 -0.39 -12.75 35.00
CA ASN A 362 -0.05 -12.94 36.42
C ASN A 362 -0.48 -11.73 37.25
N ASP A 363 -0.20 -10.50 36.76
CA ASP A 363 -0.61 -9.26 37.42
C ASP A 363 -2.14 -9.26 37.72
N VAL A 364 -2.94 -9.76 36.77
CA VAL A 364 -4.42 -9.89 36.90
C VAL A 364 -4.84 -11.04 37.82
N LYS A 365 -4.05 -12.11 37.97
CA LYS A 365 -4.32 -13.19 38.93
C LYS A 365 -4.07 -12.72 40.37
N ASP A 366 -2.96 -12.03 40.60
CA ASP A 366 -2.60 -11.54 41.92
C ASP A 366 -3.56 -10.44 42.39
N GLU A 367 -3.96 -9.51 41.50
CA GLU A 367 -4.98 -8.48 41.76
C GLU A 367 -6.39 -9.07 42.02
N ILE A 368 -6.70 -10.26 41.49
CA ILE A 368 -7.95 -10.98 41.83
C ILE A 368 -7.85 -11.67 43.20
N HIS A 369 -6.71 -12.28 43.53
CA HIS A 369 -6.53 -12.96 44.82
C HIS A 369 -6.55 -11.99 46.01
N GLU A 370 -5.91 -10.81 45.92
CA GLU A 370 -6.01 -9.80 46.98
C GLU A 370 -7.47 -9.33 47.23
N VAL A 371 -8.31 -9.31 46.18
CA VAL A 371 -9.71 -8.90 46.27
C VAL A 371 -10.61 -9.98 46.87
N GLU A 372 -10.33 -11.27 46.67
CA GLU A 372 -11.08 -12.36 47.33
C GLU A 372 -10.73 -12.49 48.82
N ASP A 373 -9.44 -12.44 49.19
CA ASP A 373 -9.01 -12.53 50.59
C ASP A 373 -9.52 -11.34 51.43
N HIS A 374 -9.48 -10.10 50.91
CA HIS A 374 -10.05 -8.94 51.60
C HIS A 374 -11.57 -9.06 51.85
N LYS A 375 -12.27 -9.80 51.00
CA LYS A 375 -13.72 -10.03 51.11
C LYS A 375 -14.04 -11.13 52.12
N ALA A 376 -13.20 -12.17 52.20
CA ALA A 376 -13.35 -13.27 53.14
C ALA A 376 -13.11 -12.87 54.60
N ASP A 377 -12.41 -11.75 54.87
CA ASP A 377 -12.17 -11.27 56.24
C ASP A 377 -13.22 -10.24 56.73
N THR A 378 -13.88 -9.53 55.81
CA THR A 378 -15.00 -8.63 56.18
C THR A 378 -16.23 -9.41 56.69
N ASP A 379 -16.58 -10.54 56.05
CA ASP A 379 -17.72 -11.39 56.44
C ASP A 379 -17.54 -12.13 57.79
N LYS A 380 -16.39 -12.00 58.46
CA LYS A 380 -16.16 -12.57 59.82
C LYS A 380 -16.32 -11.55 60.96
N SER A 381 -16.75 -10.33 60.66
CA SER A 381 -16.71 -9.19 61.60
C SER A 381 -18.07 -8.63 62.06
N HIS A 382 -19.17 -9.37 61.83
CA HIS A 382 -20.54 -9.01 62.21
C HIS A 382 -21.26 -10.11 62.99
#